data_AF-A0A0B7C259-F1
#
_entry.id   AF-A0A0B7C259-F1
#
_cell.length_a   1.000
_cell.length_b   1.000
_cell.length_c   1.000
_cell.angle_alpha   90.00
_cell.angle_beta   90.00
_cell.angle_gamma   90.00
#
_symmetry.space_group_name_H-M   'P 1'
#
loop_
_entity.id
_entity.type
_entity.pdbx_description
1 polymer ?
#
loop_
_entity_poly.entity_id
_entity_poly.type
_entity_poly.pdbx_seq_one_letter_code
_entity_poly.pdbx_strand_id
1 'polypeptide(L)'
;STSIAVFCHELPHEIGDFAVLLRAGMPAKQAILYNLLSSLLCFVGMLIGVAIGNISSASLWIFAAVGGMFLYIALVDMLPEMSSIDPKKGENPFLHLLLQVA
;
A
#
# COMPACT_ATOMS: atom_id res chain seq x y z
N SER A 1 -21.90 -5.37 11.11
CA SER A 1 -21.59 -4.04 10.54
C SER A 1 -20.11 -3.84 10.24
N THR A 2 -19.19 -4.35 11.07
CA THR A 2 -17.73 -4.19 10.86
C THR A 2 -17.21 -4.90 9.60
N SER A 3 -17.69 -6.11 9.27
CA SER A 3 -17.19 -6.86 8.10
C SER A 3 -17.49 -6.20 6.76
N ILE A 4 -18.62 -5.49 6.61
CA ILE A 4 -18.95 -4.74 5.39
C ILE A 4 -18.07 -3.50 5.27
N ALA A 5 -17.83 -2.80 6.38
CA ALA A 5 -16.94 -1.64 6.40
C ALA A 5 -15.48 -2.03 6.10
N VAL A 6 -15.04 -3.21 6.57
CA VAL A 6 -13.70 -3.75 6.24
C VAL A 6 -13.62 -4.12 4.76
N PHE A 7 -14.61 -4.86 4.27
CA PHE A 7 -14.69 -5.24 2.87
C PHE A 7 -14.64 -4.04 1.92
N CYS A 8 -15.35 -2.95 2.22
CA CYS A 8 -15.35 -1.75 1.38
C CYS A 8 -14.01 -1.02 1.28
N HIS A 9 -13.06 -1.21 2.21
CA HIS A 9 -11.73 -0.61 2.10
C HIS A 9 -10.67 -1.57 1.52
N GLU A 10 -10.85 -2.89 1.65
CA GLU A 10 -9.94 -3.86 1.03
C GLU A 10 -10.24 -4.09 -0.45
N LEU A 11 -11.51 -3.99 -0.88
CA LEU A 11 -11.91 -4.08 -2.29
C LEU A 11 -11.15 -3.10 -3.21
N PRO A 12 -11.08 -1.78 -2.91
CA PRO A 12 -10.31 -0.86 -3.73
C PRO A 12 -8.81 -1.15 -3.69
N HIS A 13 -8.30 -1.71 -2.59
CA HIS A 13 -6.90 -2.11 -2.48
C HIS A 13 -6.57 -3.26 -3.44
N GLU A 14 -7.35 -4.35 -3.43
CA GLU A 14 -7.15 -5.48 -4.35
C GLU A 14 -7.39 -5.10 -5.83
N ILE A 15 -8.35 -4.21 -6.10
CA ILE A 15 -8.58 -3.69 -7.46
C ILE A 15 -7.39 -2.82 -7.93
N GLY A 16 -6.77 -2.06 -7.03
CA GLY A 16 -5.57 -1.28 -7.30
C GLY A 16 -4.38 -2.17 -7.68
N ASP A 17 -4.11 -3.22 -6.89
CA ASP A 17 -3.04 -4.18 -7.17
C ASP A 17 -3.26 -4.87 -8.53
N PHE A 18 -4.49 -5.27 -8.81
CA PHE A 18 -4.86 -5.83 -10.11
C PHE A 18 -4.65 -4.83 -11.27
N ALA A 19 -4.98 -3.54 -11.07
CA ALA A 19 -4.79 -2.50 -12.07
C ALA A 19 -3.31 -2.21 -12.36
N VAL A 20 -2.45 -2.24 -11.34
CA VAL A 20 -0.98 -2.10 -11.51
C VAL A 20 -0.43 -3.27 -12.33
N LEU A 21 -0.85 -4.51 -12.03
CA LEU A 21 -0.42 -5.71 -12.77
C LEU A 21 -0.92 -5.72 -14.23
N LEU A 22 -2.12 -5.22 -14.50
CA LEU A 22 -2.62 -5.04 -15.86
C LEU A 22 -1.85 -3.95 -16.62
N ARG A 23 -1.52 -2.83 -15.96
CA ARG A 23 -0.68 -1.76 -16.54
C ARG A 23 0.74 -2.23 -16.85
N ALA A 24 1.25 -3.20 -16.11
CA ALA A 24 2.52 -3.88 -16.40
C ALA A 24 2.46 -4.78 -17.65
N GLY A 25 1.30 -4.88 -18.33
CA GLY A 25 1.14 -5.61 -19.59
C GLY A 25 0.80 -7.10 -19.43
N MET A 26 0.44 -7.54 -18.22
CA MET A 26 0.09 -8.95 -17.97
C MET A 26 -1.37 -9.27 -18.33
N PRO A 27 -1.66 -10.45 -18.91
CA PRO A 27 -3.02 -10.90 -19.14
C PRO A 27 -3.76 -11.13 -17.82
N ALA A 28 -5.07 -10.85 -17.81
CA ALA A 28 -5.90 -10.88 -16.59
C ALA A 28 -5.77 -12.15 -15.74
N LYS A 29 -5.63 -13.33 -16.38
CA LYS A 29 -5.42 -14.60 -15.67
C LYS A 29 -4.11 -14.65 -14.90
N GLN A 30 -3.03 -14.09 -15.45
CA GLN A 30 -1.74 -14.00 -14.78
C GLN A 30 -1.79 -12.95 -13.68
N ALA A 31 -2.40 -11.79 -13.92
CA ALA A 31 -2.55 -10.74 -12.92
C ALA A 31 -3.26 -11.26 -11.65
N ILE A 32 -4.32 -12.06 -11.78
CA ILE A 32 -5.00 -12.69 -10.63
C ILE A 32 -4.06 -13.66 -9.88
N LEU A 33 -3.29 -14.48 -10.59
CA LEU A 33 -2.35 -15.42 -9.98
C LEU A 33 -1.25 -14.69 -9.20
N TYR A 34 -0.68 -13.62 -9.77
CA TYR A 34 0.35 -12.81 -9.13
C TYR A 34 -0.19 -12.05 -7.92
N ASN A 35 -1.42 -11.54 -7.99
CA ASN A 35 -2.08 -10.91 -6.86
C ASN A 35 -2.26 -11.90 -5.69
N LEU A 36 -2.69 -13.13 -6.00
CA LEU A 36 -2.83 -14.19 -5.00
C LEU A 36 -1.48 -14.61 -4.40
N LEU A 37 -0.45 -14.76 -5.24
CA LEU A 37 0.91 -15.05 -4.78
C LEU A 37 1.46 -13.95 -3.86
N SER A 38 1.22 -12.67 -4.19
CA SER A 38 1.58 -11.53 -3.35
C SER A 38 0.91 -11.61 -1.97
N SER A 39 -0.40 -11.89 -1.93
CA SER A 39 -1.15 -12.07 -0.68
C SER A 39 -0.60 -13.24 0.16
N LEU A 40 -0.26 -14.37 -0.47
CA LEU A 40 0.40 -15.50 0.20
C LEU A 40 1.77 -15.12 0.79
N LEU A 41 2.60 -14.38 0.03
CA LEU A 41 3.88 -13.87 0.53
C LEU A 41 3.69 -12.93 1.72
N CYS A 42 2.68 -12.05 1.67
CA CYS A 42 2.34 -11.16 2.78
C CYS A 42 1.92 -11.94 4.02
N PHE A 43 1.09 -12.98 3.85
CA PHE A 43 0.68 -13.87 4.95
C PHE A 43 1.87 -14.62 5.57
N VAL A 44 2.78 -15.14 4.76
CA VAL A 44 4.02 -15.77 5.25
C VAL A 44 4.90 -14.76 5.99
N GLY A 45 5.05 -13.55 5.45
CA GLY A 45 5.77 -12.45 6.10
C GLY A 45 5.18 -12.06 7.45
N MET A 46 3.85 -12.02 7.56
CA MET A 46 3.13 -11.81 8.83
C MET A 46 3.45 -12.90 9.85
N LEU A 47 3.38 -14.17 9.46
CA LEU A 47 3.68 -15.29 10.37
C LEU A 47 5.12 -15.22 10.91
N ILE A 48 6.08 -14.95 10.02
CA ILE A 48 7.49 -14.79 10.39
C ILE A 48 7.69 -13.57 11.29
N GLY A 49 7.08 -12.44 10.92
CA GLY A 49 7.15 -11.18 11.69
C GLY A 49 6.61 -11.33 13.11
N VAL A 50 5.49 -12.02 13.27
CA VAL A 50 4.91 -12.33 14.59
C VAL A 50 5.80 -13.28 15.38
N ALA A 51 6.35 -14.33 14.74
CA ALA A 51 7.22 -15.29 15.41
C ALA A 51 8.52 -14.66 15.94
N ILE A 52 9.16 -13.79 15.14
CA ILE A 52 10.42 -13.10 15.50
C ILE A 52 10.15 -11.90 16.42
N GLY A 53 8.99 -11.25 16.30
CA GLY A 53 8.61 -10.09 17.10
C GLY A 53 8.54 -10.33 18.60
N ASN A 54 8.49 -11.60 19.04
CA ASN A 54 8.55 -11.95 20.46
C ASN A 54 9.95 -11.75 21.09
N ILE A 55 10.99 -11.54 20.26
CA ILE A 55 12.34 -11.18 20.72
C ILE A 55 12.41 -9.66 20.87
N SER A 56 12.54 -9.18 22.11
CA SER A 56 12.45 -7.76 22.48
C SER A 56 13.41 -6.83 21.72
N SER A 57 14.59 -7.34 21.33
CA SER A 57 15.56 -6.58 20.53
C SER A 57 15.23 -6.57 19.05
N ALA A 58 14.60 -7.62 18.52
CA ALA A 58 14.27 -7.73 17.10
C ALA A 58 13.08 -6.85 16.71
N SER A 59 12.09 -6.70 17.60
CA SER A 59 10.90 -5.89 17.36
C SER A 59 11.25 -4.43 17.00
N LEU A 60 12.21 -3.83 17.70
CA LEU A 60 12.61 -2.44 17.47
C LEU A 60 13.25 -2.22 16.09
N TRP A 61 14.08 -3.16 15.64
CA TRP A 61 14.66 -3.15 14.29
C TRP A 61 13.61 -3.40 13.21
N ILE A 62 12.66 -4.31 13.46
CA ILE A 62 11.55 -4.58 12.55
C ILE A 62 10.67 -3.34 12.39
N PHE A 63 10.30 -2.67 13.48
CA PHE A 63 9.52 -1.43 13.42
C PHE A 63 10.27 -0.30 12.71
N ALA A 64 11.57 -0.14 12.96
CA ALA A 64 12.39 0.85 12.27
C ALA A 64 12.46 0.57 10.75
N ALA A 65 12.63 -0.69 10.35
CA ALA A 65 12.67 -1.09 8.95
C ALA A 65 11.32 -0.90 8.25
N VAL A 66 10.22 -1.38 8.84
CA VAL A 66 8.86 -1.26 8.27
C VAL A 66 8.41 0.21 8.22
N GLY A 67 8.65 0.98 9.30
CA GLY A 67 8.36 2.41 9.34
C GLY A 67 9.17 3.21 8.32
N GLY A 68 10.45 2.86 8.12
CA GLY A 68 11.29 3.44 7.08
C GLY A 68 10.78 3.13 5.66
N MET A 69 10.35 1.91 5.40
CA MET A 69 9.74 1.53 4.10
C MET A 69 8.45 2.28 3.82
N PHE A 70 7.56 2.45 4.81
CA PHE A 70 6.35 3.26 4.62
C PHE A 70 6.67 4.73 4.36
N LEU A 71 7.66 5.30 5.04
CA LEU A 71 8.10 6.66 4.77
C LEU A 71 8.69 6.79 3.35
N TYR A 72 9.45 5.79 2.89
CA TYR A 72 9.99 5.75 1.53
C TYR A 72 8.87 5.70 0.49
N ILE A 73 7.91 4.77 0.60
CA ILE A 73 6.77 4.66 -0.32
C ILE A 73 5.97 5.97 -0.35
N ALA A 74 5.73 6.58 0.82
CA ALA A 74 5.00 7.85 0.90
C ALA A 74 5.73 9.01 0.19
N LEU A 75 7.05 9.13 0.37
CA LEU A 75 7.83 10.24 -0.18
C LEU A 75 8.24 10.04 -1.65
N VAL A 76 8.56 8.81 -2.04
CA VAL A 76 9.13 8.51 -3.36
C VAL A 76 8.07 8.05 -4.34
N ASP A 77 7.08 7.27 -3.92
CA ASP A 77 6.07 6.75 -4.84
C ASP A 77 4.82 7.64 -4.84
N MET A 78 4.28 8.00 -3.66
CA MET A 78 3.04 8.79 -3.58
C MET A 78 3.23 10.29 -3.88
N LEU A 79 4.30 10.91 -3.37
CA LEU A 79 4.51 12.37 -3.51
C LEU A 79 4.67 12.81 -4.99
N PRO A 80 5.41 12.08 -5.86
CA PRO A 80 5.51 12.43 -7.26
C PRO A 80 4.20 12.21 -8.03
N GLU A 81 3.47 11.13 -7.74
CA GLU A 81 2.16 10.85 -8.33
C GLU A 81 1.19 12.03 -8.08
N MET A 82 1.19 12.60 -6.87
CA MET A 82 0.39 13.79 -6.55
C MET A 82 0.86 15.06 -7.28
N SER A 83 2.17 15.26 -7.43
CA SER A 83 2.73 16.44 -8.11
C SER A 83 2.55 16.41 -9.63
N SER A 84 2.31 15.22 -10.20
CA SER A 84 2.09 15.00 -11.63
C SER A 84 0.64 15.28 -12.07
N ILE A 85 -0.27 15.45 -11.12
CA ILE A 85 -1.64 15.92 -11.39
C ILE A 85 -1.56 17.43 -11.64
N ASP A 86 -1.68 17.84 -12.91
CA ASP A 86 -1.71 19.25 -13.31
C ASP A 86 -2.70 20.04 -12.42
N PRO A 87 -2.24 20.97 -11.58
CA PRO A 87 -3.12 21.72 -10.72
C PRO A 87 -4.04 22.57 -11.59
N LYS A 88 -5.37 22.44 -11.40
CA LYS A 88 -6.29 23.47 -11.87
C LYS A 88 -5.83 24.80 -11.28
N LYS A 89 -5.51 25.73 -12.17
CA LYS A 89 -4.95 27.06 -11.90
C LYS A 89 -5.74 27.76 -10.77
N GLY A 90 -5.24 27.72 -9.53
CA GLY A 90 -5.77 28.49 -8.41
C GLY A 90 -5.86 27.79 -7.03
N GLU A 91 -5.65 26.47 -6.93
CA GLU A 91 -5.77 25.77 -5.64
C GLU A 91 -4.42 25.57 -4.94
N ASN A 92 -4.39 25.80 -3.62
CA ASN A 92 -3.21 25.61 -2.79
C ASN A 92 -2.91 24.11 -2.69
N PRO A 93 -1.74 23.62 -3.12
CA PRO A 93 -1.39 22.19 -3.08
C PRO A 93 -1.54 21.59 -1.67
N PHE A 94 -1.32 22.41 -0.65
CA PHE A 94 -1.47 22.05 0.77
C PHE A 94 -2.92 21.74 1.18
N LEU A 95 -3.91 22.44 0.62
CA LEU A 95 -5.34 22.19 0.91
C LEU A 95 -5.80 20.89 0.25
N HIS A 96 -5.30 20.61 -0.95
CA HIS A 96 -5.59 19.36 -1.65
C HIS A 96 -4.98 18.15 -0.93
N LEU A 97 -3.75 18.29 -0.40
CA LEU A 97 -3.11 17.28 0.46
C LEU A 97 -3.93 17.04 1.75
N LEU A 98 -4.39 18.11 2.41
CA LEU A 98 -5.17 18.00 3.64
C LEU A 98 -6.55 17.35 3.42
N LEU A 99 -7.21 17.61 2.28
CA LEU A 99 -8.51 17.02 1.93
C LEU A 99 -8.44 15.54 1.58
N GLN A 100 -7.28 15.03 1.18
CA GLN A 100 -7.09 13.64 0.76
C GLN A 100 -6.51 12.75 1.87
N VAL A 101 -5.90 13.37 2.88
CA VAL A 101 -5.40 12.72 4.10
C VAL A 101 -6.43 12.75 5.25
N ALA A 102 -7.40 13.67 5.22
CA ALA A 102 -8.52 13.76 6.17
C ALA A 102 -9.69 12.85 5.78
#